data_AF-A0A9Y4NWF0-F1
#
_entry.id   AF-A0A9Y4NWF0-F1
#
_cell.length_a   1.000
_cell.length_b   1.000
_cell.length_c   1.000
_cell.angle_alpha   90.00
_cell.angle_beta   90.00
_cell.angle_gamma   90.00
#
_symmetry.space_group_name_H-M   'P 1'
#
loop_
_entity.id
_entity.type
_entity.pdbx_description
1 polymer ?
#
loop_
_entity_poly.entity_id
_entity_poly.type
_entity_poly.pdbx_seq_one_letter_code
_entity_poly.pdbx_strand_id
1 'polypeptide(L)'
;MSHDLLHPGVVFPYQHPRGRYQLSFMEAKQACEEQDSTLATPEQLIQAWKEGLDCCNAGWLADGTVRFPINQPRVTCGGPNLLPGVRSYGSKDKKRLYDGFCFSSALKGKVYSFQPKGKMNQTEAQQACQSDGAQIATVGQLYAAWWLAGLNGCKAGWLADGSVRRLITLPSRKCGSSKPGIRSLGFPPPERKYGVYCYKLDD
;
A
#
# COMPACT_ATOMS: atom_id res chain seq x y z
N MET A 1 -1.66 15.36 -30.16
CA MET A 1 -0.71 14.69 -29.24
C MET A 1 -1.56 14.08 -28.14
N SER A 2 -1.65 12.74 -28.13
CA SER A 2 -2.50 11.97 -27.22
C SER A 2 -2.13 12.29 -25.77
N HIS A 3 -3.07 12.84 -25.02
CA HIS A 3 -3.05 12.76 -23.57
C HIS A 3 -3.22 11.29 -23.24
N ASP A 4 -2.11 10.56 -23.07
CA ASP A 4 -2.16 9.20 -22.54
C ASP A 4 -2.86 9.27 -21.20
N LEU A 5 -4.12 8.81 -21.18
CA LEU A 5 -4.95 8.70 -20.00
C LEU A 5 -4.30 7.65 -19.09
N LEU A 6 -3.31 8.07 -18.31
CA LEU A 6 -2.95 7.38 -17.08
C LEU A 6 -4.26 7.25 -16.30
N HIS A 7 -4.75 6.03 -16.19
CA HIS A 7 -5.96 5.76 -15.44
C HIS A 7 -5.74 6.28 -14.02
N PRO A 8 -6.66 7.08 -13.46
CA PRO A 8 -6.51 7.58 -12.10
C PRO A 8 -6.28 6.42 -11.15
N GLY A 9 -5.19 6.50 -10.39
CA GLY A 9 -4.74 5.40 -9.56
C GLY A 9 -3.64 5.82 -8.60
N VAL A 10 -3.19 4.87 -7.80
CA VAL A 10 -2.19 5.08 -6.76
C VAL A 10 -1.19 3.94 -6.76
N VAL A 11 0.10 4.29 -6.69
CA VAL A 11 1.17 3.32 -6.49
C VAL A 11 1.51 3.23 -5.01
N PHE A 12 1.66 2.02 -4.51
CA PHE A 12 2.07 1.78 -3.14
C PHE A 12 3.09 0.63 -3.02
N PRO A 13 3.99 0.70 -2.03
CA PRO A 13 4.89 -0.41 -1.74
C PRO A 13 4.13 -1.55 -1.04
N TYR A 14 4.41 -2.77 -1.47
CA TYR A 14 3.95 -4.01 -0.84
C TYR A 14 5.14 -4.87 -0.40
N GLN A 15 5.07 -5.34 0.83
CA GLN A 15 6.12 -6.14 1.47
C GLN A 15 5.49 -7.43 2.00
N HIS A 16 6.17 -8.55 1.81
CA HIS A 16 5.72 -9.87 2.28
C HIS A 16 5.57 -9.90 3.81
N PRO A 17 4.65 -10.72 4.37
CA PRO A 17 4.49 -10.91 5.82
C PRO A 17 5.78 -11.26 6.58
N ARG A 18 6.63 -12.09 5.97
CA ARG A 18 7.97 -12.48 6.48
C ARG A 18 9.03 -11.38 6.49
N GLY A 19 8.74 -10.18 5.97
CA GLY A 19 9.69 -9.07 5.99
C GLY A 19 10.13 -8.59 4.61
N ARG A 20 11.16 -7.73 4.62
CA ARG A 20 11.73 -7.07 3.44
C ARG A 20 12.42 -8.08 2.53
N TYR A 21 12.24 -7.91 1.23
CA TYR A 21 12.94 -8.65 0.17
C TYR A 21 12.70 -10.15 0.22
N GLN A 22 11.42 -10.52 0.14
CA GLN A 22 10.96 -11.91 0.23
C GLN A 22 10.04 -12.30 -0.93
N LEU A 23 9.99 -11.50 -2.00
CA LEU A 23 9.18 -11.76 -3.18
C LEU A 23 10.08 -11.86 -4.43
N SER A 24 10.01 -12.99 -5.11
CA SER A 24 10.40 -13.11 -6.51
C SER A 24 9.49 -12.25 -7.41
N PHE A 25 9.85 -12.10 -8.69
CA PHE A 25 9.02 -11.31 -9.62
C PHE A 25 7.59 -11.87 -9.72
N MET A 26 7.45 -13.19 -9.81
CA MET A 26 6.14 -13.84 -9.92
C MET A 26 5.34 -13.73 -8.63
N GLU A 27 5.99 -13.90 -7.47
CA GLU A 27 5.34 -13.71 -6.17
C GLU A 27 4.93 -12.25 -5.94
N ALA A 28 5.72 -11.27 -6.38
CA ALA A 28 5.35 -9.86 -6.30
C ALA A 28 4.15 -9.52 -7.19
N LYS A 29 4.08 -10.12 -8.38
CA LYS A 29 2.92 -10.00 -9.28
C LYS A 29 1.66 -10.55 -8.62
N GLN A 30 1.72 -11.80 -8.15
CA GLN A 30 0.60 -12.45 -7.48
C GLN A 30 0.17 -11.68 -6.22
N ALA A 31 1.13 -11.22 -5.41
CA ALA A 31 0.82 -10.46 -4.21
C ALA A 31 0.06 -9.17 -4.53
N CYS A 32 0.40 -8.45 -5.61
CA CYS A 32 -0.38 -7.29 -6.02
C CYS A 32 -1.80 -7.68 -6.47
N GLU A 33 -1.97 -8.76 -7.23
CA GLU A 33 -3.28 -9.27 -7.67
C GLU A 33 -4.17 -9.62 -6.46
N GLU A 34 -3.63 -10.28 -5.44
CA GLU A 34 -4.31 -10.57 -4.17
C GLU A 34 -4.70 -9.30 -3.39
N GLN A 35 -4.07 -8.17 -3.68
CA GLN A 35 -4.41 -6.86 -3.10
C GLN A 35 -5.32 -6.02 -3.99
N ASP A 36 -6.06 -6.61 -4.93
CA ASP A 36 -6.94 -5.89 -5.88
C ASP A 36 -6.16 -4.84 -6.69
N SER A 37 -4.99 -5.24 -7.16
CA SER A 37 -3.99 -4.36 -7.79
C SER A 37 -3.19 -5.11 -8.87
N THR A 38 -2.36 -4.39 -9.62
CA THR A 38 -1.35 -4.97 -10.51
C THR A 38 0.03 -4.50 -10.09
N LEU A 39 1.11 -5.10 -10.60
CA LEU A 39 2.42 -4.44 -10.52
C LEU A 39 2.36 -3.09 -11.23
N ALA A 40 2.99 -2.09 -10.63
CA ALA A 40 3.09 -0.76 -11.21
C ALA A 40 4.04 -0.79 -12.43
N THR A 41 3.71 0.01 -13.43
CA THR A 41 4.62 0.33 -14.54
C THR A 41 5.71 1.31 -14.09
N PRO A 42 6.84 1.37 -14.79
CA PRO A 42 7.85 2.42 -14.57
C PRO A 42 7.28 3.84 -14.57
N GLU A 43 6.37 4.13 -15.50
CA GLU A 43 5.76 5.45 -15.67
C GLU A 43 4.88 5.79 -14.48
N GLN A 44 4.07 4.84 -14.01
CA GLN A 44 3.27 5.00 -12.78
C GLN A 44 4.16 5.22 -11.55
N LEU A 45 5.28 4.51 -11.41
CA LEU A 45 6.20 4.73 -10.28
C LEU A 45 6.84 6.13 -10.33
N ILE A 46 7.24 6.59 -11.52
CA ILE A 46 7.78 7.94 -11.71
C ILE A 46 6.74 8.99 -11.34
N GLN A 47 5.48 8.80 -11.74
CA GLN A 47 4.39 9.71 -11.41
C GLN A 47 4.14 9.73 -9.90
N ALA A 48 4.03 8.57 -9.25
CA ALA A 48 3.84 8.49 -7.81
C ALA A 48 5.01 9.13 -7.03
N TRP A 49 6.24 8.99 -7.52
CA TRP A 49 7.40 9.68 -6.95
C TRP A 49 7.26 11.20 -7.01
N LYS A 50 6.84 11.76 -8.16
CA LYS A 50 6.57 13.20 -8.32
C LYS A 50 5.46 13.68 -7.36
N GLU A 51 4.51 12.81 -7.05
CA GLU A 51 3.42 13.05 -6.10
C GLU A 51 3.82 12.85 -4.63
N GLY A 52 5.09 12.52 -4.37
CA GLY A 52 5.66 12.47 -3.03
C GLY A 52 5.97 11.07 -2.51
N LEU A 53 5.75 9.99 -3.28
CA LEU A 53 6.13 8.63 -2.88
C LEU A 53 7.64 8.56 -2.63
N ASP A 54 7.99 8.15 -1.42
CA ASP A 54 9.36 8.04 -0.94
C ASP A 54 9.52 6.69 -0.24
N CYS A 55 10.29 5.78 -0.84
CA CYS A 55 10.46 4.41 -0.37
C CYS A 55 11.91 3.95 -0.58
N CYS A 56 12.58 3.61 0.52
CA CYS A 56 13.98 3.13 0.52
C CYS A 56 14.13 1.68 0.07
N ASN A 57 13.03 1.00 -0.22
CA ASN A 57 13.06 -0.40 -0.58
C ASN A 57 12.93 -0.54 -2.10
N ALA A 58 13.95 -1.16 -2.71
CA ALA A 58 13.86 -1.72 -4.06
C ALA A 58 12.69 -2.71 -4.21
N GLY A 59 11.87 -2.51 -5.23
CA GLY A 59 10.73 -3.36 -5.54
C GLY A 59 10.58 -3.66 -7.03
N TRP A 60 9.95 -4.78 -7.33
CA TRP A 60 9.60 -5.20 -8.68
C TRP A 60 8.56 -4.27 -9.33
N LEU A 61 8.70 -4.07 -10.64
CA LEU A 61 7.76 -3.39 -11.52
C LEU A 61 7.30 -4.31 -12.65
N ALA A 62 6.22 -3.94 -13.34
CA ALA A 62 5.58 -4.75 -14.38
C ALA A 62 6.52 -5.12 -15.56
N ASP A 63 7.53 -4.29 -15.85
CA ASP A 63 8.53 -4.52 -16.90
C ASP A 63 9.66 -5.50 -16.46
N GLY A 64 9.59 -6.03 -15.23
CA GLY A 64 10.62 -6.89 -14.66
C GLY A 64 11.88 -6.15 -14.23
N THR A 65 11.84 -4.80 -14.17
CA THR A 65 12.91 -4.03 -13.53
C THR A 65 12.67 -3.91 -12.02
N VAL A 66 13.75 -3.60 -11.31
CA VAL A 66 13.71 -3.34 -9.88
C VAL A 66 14.11 -1.89 -9.63
N ARG A 67 13.23 -1.13 -8.98
CA ARG A 67 13.42 0.32 -8.79
C ARG A 67 13.07 0.75 -7.37
N PHE A 68 13.46 1.95 -6.96
CA PHE A 68 13.00 2.58 -5.73
C PHE A 68 12.97 4.12 -5.84
N PRO A 69 11.87 4.78 -5.40
CA PRO A 69 11.75 6.23 -5.44
C PRO A 69 12.26 6.91 -4.17
N ILE A 70 13.12 7.92 -4.28
CA ILE A 70 13.62 8.73 -3.16
C ILE A 70 13.27 10.19 -3.39
N ASN A 71 12.56 10.82 -2.46
CA ASN A 71 12.32 12.27 -2.42
C ASN A 71 13.22 12.97 -1.40
N GLN A 72 13.62 12.28 -0.34
CA GLN A 72 14.47 12.85 0.71
C GLN A 72 15.80 12.07 0.83
N PRO A 73 16.94 12.70 0.52
CA PRO A 73 18.27 12.10 0.68
C PRO A 73 18.49 11.64 2.13
N ARG A 74 19.08 10.45 2.31
CA ARG A 74 19.41 9.91 3.64
C ARG A 74 20.41 8.76 3.55
N VAL A 75 21.23 8.62 4.60
CA VAL A 75 22.36 7.66 4.68
C VAL A 75 21.94 6.24 4.30
N THR A 76 20.82 5.77 4.85
CA THR A 76 20.33 4.40 4.65
C THR A 76 19.81 4.11 3.24
N CYS A 77 19.70 5.13 2.39
CA CYS A 77 19.09 5.05 1.06
C CYS A 77 20.02 5.65 -0.01
N GLY A 78 21.27 5.19 -0.05
CA GLY A 78 22.27 5.62 -1.03
C GLY A 78 23.10 6.84 -0.63
N GLY A 79 22.99 7.30 0.62
CA GLY A 79 23.83 8.37 1.16
C GLY A 79 23.15 9.75 1.20
N PRO A 80 23.73 10.71 1.95
CA PRO A 80 23.16 12.06 2.10
C PRO A 80 23.22 12.89 0.81
N ASN A 81 24.11 12.54 -0.12
CA ASN A 81 24.31 13.26 -1.38
C ASN A 81 23.47 12.69 -2.53
N LEU A 82 22.61 11.70 -2.27
CA LEU A 82 21.78 11.11 -3.30
C LEU A 82 20.64 12.06 -3.68
N LEU A 83 20.70 12.65 -4.88
CA LEU A 83 19.64 13.53 -5.39
C LEU A 83 18.27 12.81 -5.45
N PRO A 84 17.15 13.52 -5.28
CA PRO A 84 15.82 12.94 -5.49
C PRO A 84 15.67 12.27 -6.86
N GLY A 85 14.89 11.20 -6.93
CA GLY A 85 14.57 10.50 -8.18
C GLY A 85 14.22 9.03 -7.99
N VAL A 86 13.79 8.40 -9.08
CA VAL A 86 13.60 6.95 -9.16
C VAL A 86 14.92 6.29 -9.54
N ARG A 87 15.47 5.46 -8.66
CA ARG A 87 16.66 4.67 -8.93
C ARG A 87 16.28 3.32 -9.50
N SER A 88 17.11 2.82 -10.40
CA SER A 88 16.89 1.56 -11.08
C SER A 88 18.10 0.65 -10.90
N TYR A 89 17.83 -0.59 -10.51
CA TYR A 89 18.80 -1.68 -10.61
C TYR A 89 18.71 -2.39 -11.96
N GLY A 90 17.85 -1.91 -12.87
CA GLY A 90 17.59 -2.50 -14.17
C GLY A 90 16.82 -3.82 -14.08
N SER A 91 16.78 -4.55 -15.19
CA SER A 91 16.23 -5.91 -15.23
C SER A 91 17.10 -6.84 -14.37
N LYS A 92 16.45 -7.70 -13.60
CA LYS A 92 17.10 -8.68 -12.73
C LYS A 92 16.61 -10.09 -13.05
N ASP A 93 17.39 -11.09 -12.63
CA ASP A 93 16.90 -12.47 -12.59
C ASP A 93 15.63 -12.52 -11.75
N LYS A 94 14.55 -13.06 -12.35
CA LYS A 94 13.20 -13.12 -11.77
C LYS A 94 13.12 -13.95 -10.48
N LYS A 95 14.15 -14.74 -10.17
CA LYS A 95 14.30 -15.48 -8.90
C LYS A 95 14.87 -14.64 -7.76
N ARG A 96 15.43 -13.45 -8.03
CA ARG A 96 15.91 -12.56 -6.95
C ARG A 96 14.74 -12.07 -6.10
N LEU A 97 15.02 -11.79 -4.84
CA LEU A 97 14.00 -11.37 -3.89
C LEU A 97 14.08 -9.86 -3.66
N TYR A 98 12.93 -9.21 -3.80
CA TYR A 98 12.72 -7.79 -3.55
C TYR A 98 11.32 -7.58 -2.93
N ASP A 99 10.91 -6.34 -2.77
CA ASP A 99 9.51 -6.00 -2.48
C ASP A 99 8.74 -5.84 -3.81
N GLY A 100 7.48 -5.38 -3.78
CA GLY A 100 6.73 -5.03 -4.98
C GLY A 100 6.19 -3.60 -4.90
N PHE A 101 6.10 -2.91 -6.04
CA PHE A 101 5.25 -1.72 -6.15
C PHE A 101 3.96 -2.11 -6.87
N CYS A 102 2.84 -1.98 -6.17
CA CYS A 102 1.53 -2.28 -6.70
C CYS A 102 0.81 -1.00 -7.12
N PHE A 103 -0.08 -1.10 -8.10
CA PHE A 103 -0.93 -0.03 -8.59
C PHE A 103 -2.39 -0.44 -8.44
N SER A 104 -3.19 0.41 -7.78
CA SER A 104 -4.65 0.28 -7.74
C SER A 104 -5.31 1.40 -8.52
N SER A 105 -6.33 1.06 -9.30
CA SER A 105 -7.22 2.02 -9.95
C SER A 105 -8.37 2.45 -9.02
N ALA A 106 -9.26 3.30 -9.53
CA ALA A 106 -10.52 3.64 -8.88
C ALA A 106 -11.33 2.39 -8.47
N LEU A 107 -12.01 2.51 -7.33
CA LEU A 107 -12.84 1.46 -6.75
C LEU A 107 -14.24 1.44 -7.37
N LYS A 108 -14.88 0.27 -7.34
CA LYS A 108 -16.31 0.08 -7.66
C LYS A 108 -17.19 0.10 -6.40
N GLY A 109 -16.69 0.70 -5.33
CA GLY A 109 -17.25 0.61 -4.01
C GLY A 109 -16.54 1.53 -3.03
N LYS A 110 -16.91 1.45 -1.77
CA LYS A 110 -16.38 2.30 -0.70
C LYS A 110 -15.64 1.49 0.36
N VAL A 111 -14.51 2.05 0.82
CA VAL A 111 -13.81 1.58 2.01
C VAL A 111 -14.15 2.49 3.20
N TYR A 112 -14.41 1.91 4.36
CA TYR A 112 -14.70 2.65 5.59
C TYR A 112 -14.07 1.97 6.81
N SER A 113 -13.77 2.76 7.85
CA SER A 113 -13.32 2.23 9.14
C SER A 113 -14.50 1.71 9.95
N PHE A 114 -14.41 0.52 10.51
CA PHE A 114 -15.49 -0.12 11.25
C PHE A 114 -15.04 -0.71 12.60
N GLN A 115 -15.82 -0.48 13.66
CA GLN A 115 -15.53 -0.89 15.05
C GLN A 115 -16.84 -1.00 15.90
N PRO A 116 -17.79 -1.88 15.54
CA PRO A 116 -19.14 -1.88 16.13
C PRO A 116 -19.16 -2.20 17.63
N LYS A 117 -18.28 -3.11 18.08
CA LYS A 117 -18.18 -3.57 19.49
C LYS A 117 -16.80 -3.24 20.10
N GLY A 118 -16.12 -2.22 19.56
CA GLY A 118 -14.75 -1.86 19.94
C GLY A 118 -13.69 -2.52 19.04
N LYS A 119 -12.47 -2.65 19.56
CA LYS A 119 -11.33 -3.24 18.82
C LYS A 119 -11.43 -4.77 18.82
N MET A 120 -10.99 -5.37 17.73
CA MET A 120 -11.22 -6.76 17.35
C MET A 120 -9.89 -7.43 16.98
N ASN A 121 -9.78 -8.73 17.24
CA ASN A 121 -8.72 -9.57 16.67
C ASN A 121 -8.94 -9.73 15.15
N GLN A 122 -7.99 -10.35 14.43
CA GLN A 122 -8.08 -10.44 12.96
C GLN A 122 -9.33 -11.19 12.47
N THR A 123 -9.66 -12.32 13.10
CA THR A 123 -10.83 -13.15 12.73
C THR A 123 -12.15 -12.43 13.05
N GLU A 124 -12.25 -11.83 14.23
CA GLU A 124 -13.40 -11.00 14.64
C GLU A 124 -13.59 -9.82 13.68
N ALA A 125 -12.50 -9.18 13.24
CA ALA A 125 -12.53 -8.09 12.29
C ALA A 125 -13.10 -8.50 10.93
N GLN A 126 -12.69 -9.67 10.42
CA GLN A 126 -13.23 -10.20 9.17
C GLN A 126 -14.73 -10.53 9.30
N GLN A 127 -15.12 -11.19 10.39
CA GLN A 127 -16.53 -11.51 10.67
C GLN A 127 -17.40 -10.26 10.86
N ALA A 128 -16.85 -9.19 11.42
CA ALA A 128 -17.56 -7.93 11.59
C ALA A 128 -17.90 -7.28 10.24
N CYS A 129 -16.97 -7.25 9.28
CA CYS A 129 -17.29 -6.76 7.93
C CYS A 129 -18.34 -7.64 7.25
N GLN A 130 -18.21 -8.97 7.36
CA GLN A 130 -19.17 -9.91 6.77
C GLN A 130 -20.58 -9.73 7.34
N SER A 131 -20.70 -9.57 8.66
CA SER A 131 -21.97 -9.29 9.34
C SER A 131 -22.62 -7.97 8.91
N ASP A 132 -21.84 -7.03 8.38
CA ASP A 132 -22.29 -5.73 7.85
C ASP A 132 -22.61 -5.77 6.33
N GLY A 133 -22.57 -6.96 5.73
CA GLY A 133 -22.74 -7.15 4.29
C GLY A 133 -21.58 -6.56 3.48
N ALA A 134 -20.37 -6.56 4.05
CA ALA A 134 -19.15 -6.06 3.44
C ALA A 134 -18.03 -7.11 3.51
N GLN A 135 -16.92 -6.86 2.85
CA GLN A 135 -15.71 -7.67 2.94
C GLN A 135 -14.64 -6.91 3.72
N ILE A 136 -13.69 -7.60 4.35
CA ILE A 136 -12.50 -6.92 4.87
C ILE A 136 -11.71 -6.36 3.67
N ALA A 137 -11.35 -5.09 3.73
CA ALA A 137 -10.72 -4.40 2.61
C ALA A 137 -9.31 -4.96 2.33
N THR A 138 -8.94 -5.00 1.05
CA THR A 138 -7.55 -5.27 0.66
C THR A 138 -6.67 -4.05 0.87
N VAL A 139 -5.35 -4.25 0.77
CA VAL A 139 -4.40 -3.14 0.83
C VAL A 139 -4.61 -2.15 -0.32
N GLY A 140 -4.78 -2.65 -1.55
CA GLY A 140 -4.98 -1.80 -2.71
C GLY A 140 -6.25 -0.98 -2.60
N GLN A 141 -7.33 -1.61 -2.11
CA GLN A 141 -8.59 -0.91 -1.84
C GLN A 141 -8.42 0.23 -0.84
N LEU A 142 -7.67 0.00 0.24
CA LEU A 142 -7.39 1.07 1.21
C LEU A 142 -6.61 2.23 0.58
N TYR A 143 -5.58 1.94 -0.24
CA TYR A 143 -4.82 2.99 -0.92
C TYR A 143 -5.66 3.77 -1.93
N ALA A 144 -6.44 3.08 -2.76
CA ALA A 144 -7.33 3.72 -3.71
C ALA A 144 -8.38 4.60 -3.02
N ALA A 145 -8.99 4.12 -1.93
CA ALA A 145 -9.94 4.90 -1.16
C ALA A 145 -9.31 6.15 -0.53
N TRP A 146 -8.09 6.03 0.02
CA TRP A 146 -7.37 7.17 0.60
C TRP A 146 -7.00 8.22 -0.46
N TRP A 147 -6.46 7.78 -1.60
CA TRP A 147 -5.93 8.68 -2.63
C TRP A 147 -7.02 9.28 -3.52
N LEU A 148 -7.96 8.46 -3.99
CA LEU A 148 -8.94 8.86 -5.00
C LEU A 148 -10.29 9.28 -4.39
N ALA A 149 -10.68 8.66 -3.27
CA ALA A 149 -11.97 8.94 -2.62
C ALA A 149 -11.85 9.79 -1.34
N GLY A 150 -10.63 10.23 -0.98
CA GLY A 150 -10.39 11.10 0.17
C GLY A 150 -10.68 10.44 1.53
N LEU A 151 -10.66 9.11 1.60
CA LEU A 151 -10.84 8.38 2.85
C LEU A 151 -9.80 8.86 3.85
N ASN A 152 -10.28 9.31 5.00
CA ASN A 152 -9.45 9.91 6.02
C ASN A 152 -9.67 9.30 7.40
N GLY A 153 -8.65 9.40 8.23
CA GLY A 153 -8.70 8.84 9.57
C GLY A 153 -7.37 8.90 10.28
N CYS A 154 -7.38 8.34 11.49
CA CYS A 154 -6.21 8.22 12.35
C CYS A 154 -6.20 6.90 13.16
N LYS A 155 -7.07 5.96 12.80
CA LYS A 155 -7.21 4.68 13.50
C LYS A 155 -6.42 3.61 12.76
N ALA A 156 -5.88 2.66 13.52
CA ALA A 156 -5.25 1.48 12.95
C ALA A 156 -6.32 0.39 12.76
N GLY A 157 -6.31 -0.26 11.60
CA GLY A 157 -7.27 -1.30 11.26
C GLY A 157 -6.66 -2.47 10.51
N TRP A 158 -7.22 -3.65 10.73
CA TRP A 158 -6.93 -4.88 10.00
C TRP A 158 -7.34 -4.76 8.53
N LEU A 159 -6.57 -5.45 7.67
CA LEU A 159 -6.83 -5.64 6.24
C LEU A 159 -6.80 -7.15 5.90
N ALA A 160 -7.26 -7.48 4.70
CA ALA A 160 -7.40 -8.85 4.21
C ALA A 160 -6.09 -9.66 4.25
N ASP A 161 -4.94 -9.01 4.01
CA ASP A 161 -3.61 -9.65 4.04
C ASP A 161 -3.09 -9.93 5.45
N GLY A 162 -3.86 -9.60 6.49
CA GLY A 162 -3.43 -9.69 7.88
C GLY A 162 -2.45 -8.61 8.31
N SER A 163 -2.19 -7.61 7.47
CA SER A 163 -1.49 -6.40 7.90
C SER A 163 -2.44 -5.49 8.68
N VAL A 164 -1.84 -4.65 9.53
CA VAL A 164 -2.55 -3.54 10.17
C VAL A 164 -1.99 -2.23 9.63
N ARG A 165 -2.87 -1.35 9.17
CA ARG A 165 -2.47 -0.05 8.61
C ARG A 165 -3.22 1.09 9.27
N ARG A 166 -2.57 2.25 9.34
CA ARG A 166 -3.15 3.50 9.87
C ARG A 166 -3.12 4.57 8.79
N LEU A 167 -4.28 5.11 8.46
CA LEU A 167 -4.40 6.32 7.66
C LEU A 167 -3.90 7.52 8.47
N ILE A 168 -3.15 8.41 7.82
CA ILE A 168 -2.74 9.71 8.36
C ILE A 168 -3.13 10.74 7.30
N THR A 169 -4.24 11.45 7.50
CA THR A 169 -4.70 12.45 6.50
C THR A 169 -4.35 13.86 6.94
N LEU A 170 -4.56 14.19 8.22
CA LEU A 170 -4.17 15.45 8.82
C LEU A 170 -2.96 15.21 9.74
N PRO A 171 -1.78 15.75 9.42
CA PRO A 171 -0.62 15.73 10.30
C PRO A 171 -1.00 16.28 11.68
N SER A 172 -1.04 15.40 12.68
CA SER A 172 -1.33 15.77 14.05
C SER A 172 -0.46 14.95 14.98
N ARG A 173 0.03 15.56 16.07
CA ARG A 173 0.77 14.85 17.12
C ARG A 173 -0.02 13.62 17.63
N LYS A 174 -1.35 13.66 17.58
CA LYS A 174 -2.24 12.55 17.97
C LYS A 174 -2.20 11.35 17.02
N CYS A 175 -1.70 11.51 15.78
CA CYS A 175 -1.65 10.44 14.77
C CYS A 175 -0.28 9.77 14.59
N GLY A 176 0.73 10.24 15.34
CA GLY A 176 2.06 9.62 15.39
C GLY A 176 2.93 9.82 14.15
N SER A 177 2.59 10.76 13.26
CA SER A 177 3.38 11.18 12.10
C SER A 177 3.02 12.60 11.68
N SER A 178 4.01 13.33 11.16
CA SER A 178 3.84 14.65 10.54
C SER A 178 3.60 14.59 9.03
N LYS A 179 3.67 13.41 8.41
CA LYS A 179 3.44 13.24 6.96
C LYS A 179 2.13 12.50 6.68
N PRO A 180 1.28 13.02 5.77
CA PRO A 180 0.12 12.28 5.28
C PRO A 180 0.52 10.98 4.59
N GLY A 181 -0.36 9.97 4.62
CA GLY A 181 -0.14 8.67 3.98
C GLY A 181 -0.73 7.50 4.75
N ILE A 182 -0.49 6.30 4.23
CA ILE A 182 -0.85 5.04 4.89
C ILE A 182 0.39 4.46 5.56
N ARG A 183 0.35 4.35 6.89
CA ARG A 183 1.44 3.76 7.67
C ARG A 183 1.14 2.30 7.97
N SER A 184 2.01 1.41 7.51
CA SER A 184 2.00 0.00 7.93
C SER A 184 2.49 -0.14 9.37
N LEU A 185 1.78 -0.95 10.16
CA LEU A 185 2.19 -1.44 11.48
C LEU A 185 2.73 -2.89 11.39
N GLY A 186 2.94 -3.39 10.17
CA GLY A 186 3.38 -4.75 9.90
C GLY A 186 2.24 -5.76 10.02
N PHE A 187 2.63 -7.00 10.33
CA PHE A 187 1.77 -8.17 10.49
C PHE A 187 1.81 -8.59 11.96
N PRO A 188 1.06 -7.90 12.86
CA PRO A 188 1.06 -8.24 14.27
C PRO A 188 0.41 -9.61 14.53
N PRO A 189 0.63 -10.22 15.71
CA PRO A 189 -0.07 -11.44 16.11
C PRO A 189 -1.59 -11.28 15.97
N PRO A 190 -2.30 -12.29 15.44
CA PRO A 190 -3.71 -12.18 15.08
C PRO A 190 -4.63 -11.90 16.28
N GLU A 191 -4.18 -12.19 17.50
CA GLU A 191 -4.89 -11.94 18.77
C GLU A 191 -4.89 -10.45 19.17
N ARG A 192 -4.01 -9.63 18.58
CA ARG A 192 -3.97 -8.20 18.88
C ARG A 192 -5.26 -7.52 18.43
N LYS A 193 -5.70 -6.52 19.19
CA LYS A 193 -6.97 -5.83 18.93
C LYS A 193 -6.76 -4.50 18.22
N TYR A 194 -7.37 -4.35 17.03
CA TYR A 194 -7.40 -3.12 16.21
C TYR A 194 -8.81 -2.85 15.68
N GLY A 195 -9.02 -1.76 14.93
CA GLY A 195 -10.23 -1.66 14.11
C GLY A 195 -10.16 -2.57 12.89
N VAL A 196 -11.09 -2.40 11.96
CA VAL A 196 -11.03 -3.01 10.64
C VAL A 196 -11.37 -1.97 9.58
N TYR A 197 -10.82 -2.12 8.38
CA TYR A 197 -11.35 -1.46 7.20
C TYR A 197 -12.22 -2.44 6.44
N CYS A 198 -13.47 -2.07 6.20
CA CYS A 198 -14.39 -2.86 5.39
C CYS A 198 -14.55 -2.21 4.01
N TYR A 199 -14.76 -3.04 3.00
CA TYR A 199 -15.06 -2.68 1.64
C TYR A 199 -16.46 -3.17 1.27
N LYS A 200 -17.29 -2.27 0.75
CA LYS A 200 -18.63 -2.60 0.26
C LYS A 200 -18.76 -2.10 -1.17
N LEU A 201 -19.19 -2.98 -2.06
CA LEU A 201 -19.51 -2.61 -3.45
C LEU A 201 -20.65 -1.61 -3.45
N ASP A 202 -20.61 -0.66 -4.38
CA ASP A 202 -21.74 0.21 -4.64
C ASP A 202 -22.81 -0.60 -5.39
N ASP A 203 -24.08 -0.39 -5.04
CA ASP A 203 -25.24 -1.05 -5.66
C ASP A 203 -25.51 -0.52 -7.08
#